data_AF-A0A7S1CEB4-F1
#
_entry.id   AF-A0A7S1CEB4-F1
#
_cell.length_a   1.000
_cell.length_b   1.000
_cell.length_c   1.000
_cell.angle_alpha   90.00
_cell.angle_beta   90.00
_cell.angle_gamma   90.00
#
_symmetry.space_group_name_H-M   'P 1'
#
loop_
_entity.id
_entity.type
_entity.pdbx_description
1 polymer ?
#
loop_
_entity_poly.entity_id
_entity_poly.type
_entity_poly.pdbx_seq_one_letter_code
_entity_poly.pdbx_strand_id
1 'polypeptide(L)'
;GIAEPLTRRLLWSALYDMTRDARLSARRFLAIARDNIVKERDGEIVRSVMRNVQAAAGSLLPDAAFPAVAREWFGVARAQLAAAGSDDTRLLWARFLAFAAADADSVRELARMADEGTGVDGFEFDQAIRWSITQRVAEFAD
;
A
#
# COMPACT_ATOMS: atom_id res chain seq x y z
N GLY A 1 -20.10 -2.56 -10.41
CA GLY A 1 -19.55 -2.19 -9.09
C GLY A 1 -20.62 -1.51 -8.26
N ILE A 2 -20.43 -1.41 -6.95
CA ILE A 2 -21.39 -0.75 -6.04
C ILE A 2 -21.23 0.76 -6.15
N ALA A 3 -22.28 1.47 -6.57
CA ALA A 3 -22.21 2.90 -6.87
C ALA A 3 -22.08 3.78 -5.62
N GLU A 4 -22.75 3.40 -4.53
CA GLU A 4 -22.94 4.23 -3.35
C GLU A 4 -21.69 4.18 -2.42
N PRO A 5 -21.00 5.31 -2.17
CA PRO A 5 -19.75 5.32 -1.40
C PRO A 5 -19.88 4.87 0.06
N LEU A 6 -21.00 5.16 0.74
CA LEU A 6 -21.20 4.72 2.12
C LEU A 6 -21.27 3.19 2.18
N THR A 7 -21.98 2.56 1.26
CA THR A 7 -22.09 1.09 1.16
C THR A 7 -20.71 0.48 0.93
N ARG A 8 -19.90 1.03 0.02
CA ARG A 8 -18.52 0.56 -0.19
C ARG A 8 -17.67 0.70 1.08
N ARG A 9 -17.78 1.82 1.78
CA ARG A 9 -17.08 2.07 3.04
C ARG A 9 -17.49 1.04 4.12
N LEU A 10 -18.77 0.76 4.27
CA LEU A 10 -19.29 -0.24 5.21
C LEU A 10 -18.80 -1.64 4.87
N LEU A 11 -18.76 -2.01 3.59
CA LEU A 11 -18.23 -3.31 3.17
C LEU A 11 -16.73 -3.46 3.48
N TRP A 12 -15.93 -2.43 3.23
CA TRP A 12 -14.52 -2.43 3.61
C TRP A 12 -14.31 -2.52 5.12
N SER A 13 -15.11 -1.80 5.91
CA SER A 13 -15.09 -1.91 7.37
C SER A 13 -15.41 -3.33 7.80
N ALA A 14 -16.52 -3.90 7.32
CA ALA A 14 -16.94 -5.24 7.69
C ALA A 14 -15.90 -6.31 7.34
N LEU A 15 -15.25 -6.22 6.17
CA LEU A 15 -14.15 -7.12 5.79
C LEU A 15 -12.98 -7.04 6.77
N TYR A 16 -12.59 -5.84 7.18
CA TYR A 16 -11.49 -5.67 8.12
C TYR A 16 -11.88 -6.06 9.55
N ASP A 17 -13.09 -5.73 10.00
CA ASP A 17 -13.61 -6.14 11.32
C ASP A 17 -13.66 -7.67 11.42
N MET A 18 -14.16 -8.35 10.39
CA MET A 18 -14.09 -9.83 10.33
C MET A 18 -12.65 -10.35 10.38
N THR A 19 -11.69 -9.62 9.82
CA THR A 19 -10.27 -10.02 9.84
C THR A 19 -9.66 -9.87 11.23
N ARG A 20 -9.89 -8.73 11.86
CA ARG A 20 -9.46 -8.43 13.24
C ARG A 20 -10.07 -9.41 14.23
N ASP A 21 -11.35 -9.75 14.03
CA ASP A 21 -12.11 -10.66 14.90
C ASP A 21 -11.87 -12.15 14.54
N ALA A 22 -10.86 -12.45 13.71
CA ALA A 22 -10.44 -13.79 13.29
C ALA A 22 -11.53 -14.63 12.56
N ARG A 23 -12.56 -13.97 12.01
CA ARG A 23 -13.62 -14.58 11.19
C ARG A 23 -13.27 -14.63 9.69
N LEU A 24 -12.27 -13.84 9.27
CA LEU A 24 -11.65 -13.87 7.95
C LEU A 24 -10.14 -13.92 8.15
N SER A 25 -9.41 -14.77 7.42
CA SER A 25 -7.95 -14.79 7.58
C SER A 25 -7.31 -13.50 7.02
N ALA A 26 -6.26 -13.01 7.69
CA ALA A 26 -5.52 -11.82 7.25
C ALA A 26 -5.00 -11.97 5.82
N ARG A 27 -4.46 -13.14 5.46
CA ARG A 27 -4.04 -13.45 4.09
C ARG A 27 -5.19 -13.30 3.08
N ARG A 28 -6.40 -13.76 3.43
CA ARG A 28 -7.56 -13.63 2.54
C ARG A 28 -8.02 -12.19 2.40
N PHE A 29 -8.05 -11.43 3.49
CA PHE A 29 -8.34 -10.00 3.46
C PHE A 29 -7.36 -9.24 2.57
N LEU A 30 -6.06 -9.46 2.75
CA LEU A 30 -5.01 -8.82 1.96
C LEU A 30 -5.15 -9.11 0.46
N ALA A 31 -5.47 -10.36 0.09
CA ALA A 31 -5.74 -10.71 -1.30
C ALA A 31 -7.00 -10.01 -1.85
N ILE A 32 -8.11 -10.00 -1.09
CA ILE A 32 -9.33 -9.29 -1.48
C ILE A 32 -9.06 -7.79 -1.65
N ALA A 33 -8.33 -7.19 -0.71
CA ALA A 33 -7.94 -5.79 -0.74
C ALA A 33 -7.13 -5.49 -2.00
N ARG A 34 -6.07 -6.26 -2.27
CA ARG A 34 -5.19 -6.11 -3.43
C ARG A 34 -5.97 -6.13 -4.76
N ASP A 35 -6.90 -7.08 -4.91
CA ASP A 35 -7.62 -7.30 -6.17
C ASP A 35 -8.74 -6.27 -6.44
N ASN A 36 -9.15 -5.51 -5.41
CA ASN A 36 -10.32 -4.62 -5.50
C ASN A 36 -10.01 -3.15 -5.22
N ILE A 37 -8.99 -2.83 -4.44
CA ILE A 37 -8.70 -1.45 -4.04
C ILE A 37 -8.33 -0.56 -5.23
N VAL A 38 -7.71 -1.14 -6.27
CA VAL A 38 -7.36 -0.44 -7.52
C VAL A 38 -8.58 0.03 -8.33
N LYS A 39 -9.77 -0.43 -7.96
CA LYS A 39 -11.05 -0.04 -8.59
C LYS A 39 -11.78 1.03 -7.77
N GLU A 40 -11.32 1.31 -6.55
CA GLU A 40 -11.91 2.34 -5.69
C GLU A 40 -11.47 3.73 -6.18
N ARG A 41 -12.42 4.65 -6.21
CA ARG A 41 -12.21 6.02 -6.70
C ARG A 41 -12.29 7.06 -5.59
N ASP A 42 -12.84 6.69 -4.44
CA ASP A 42 -12.88 7.53 -3.25
C ASP A 42 -11.55 7.43 -2.50
N GLY A 43 -10.77 8.51 -2.51
CA GLY A 43 -9.45 8.58 -1.88
C GLY A 43 -9.48 8.34 -0.36
N GLU A 44 -10.57 8.68 0.33
CA GLU A 44 -10.68 8.42 1.77
C GLU A 44 -10.97 6.95 2.06
N ILE A 45 -11.74 6.27 1.19
CA ILE A 45 -11.87 4.81 1.24
C ILE A 45 -10.50 4.15 0.96
N VAL A 46 -9.77 4.59 -0.07
CA VAL A 46 -8.42 4.09 -0.38
C VAL A 46 -7.49 4.24 0.82
N ARG A 47 -7.41 5.45 1.39
CA ARG A 47 -6.61 5.75 2.58
C ARG A 47 -6.96 4.84 3.76
N SER A 48 -8.26 4.62 4.00
CA SER A 48 -8.73 3.76 5.09
C SER A 48 -8.34 2.30 4.89
N VAL A 49 -8.55 1.76 3.68
CA VAL A 49 -8.19 0.38 3.35
C VAL A 49 -6.68 0.18 3.43
N MET A 50 -5.87 1.13 2.97
CA MET A 50 -4.41 1.06 3.11
C MET A 50 -3.95 0.94 4.56
N ARG A 51 -4.53 1.72 5.48
CA ARG A 51 -4.23 1.59 6.92
C ARG A 51 -4.58 0.20 7.45
N ASN A 52 -5.73 -0.33 7.04
CA ASN A 52 -6.16 -1.67 7.43
C ASN A 52 -5.25 -2.77 6.85
N VAL A 53 -4.78 -2.60 5.61
CA VAL A 53 -3.79 -3.49 4.98
C VAL A 53 -2.46 -3.45 5.74
N GLN A 54 -1.98 -2.26 6.11
CA GLN A 54 -0.76 -2.11 6.91
C GLN A 54 -0.88 -2.83 8.26
N ALA A 55 -1.98 -2.61 8.98
CA ALA A 55 -2.22 -3.26 10.26
C ALA A 55 -2.36 -4.79 10.13
N ALA A 56 -3.10 -5.28 9.13
CA ALA A 56 -3.24 -6.70 8.89
C ALA A 56 -1.91 -7.36 8.53
N ALA A 57 -1.10 -6.72 7.68
CA ALA A 57 0.19 -7.26 7.26
C ALA A 57 1.23 -7.23 8.40
N GLY A 58 1.25 -6.16 9.20
CA GLY A 58 2.26 -5.98 10.27
C GLY A 58 1.90 -6.60 11.61
N SER A 59 0.64 -6.98 11.85
CA SER A 59 0.23 -7.49 13.18
C SER A 59 -0.62 -8.77 13.15
N LEU A 60 -1.16 -9.16 11.99
CA LEU A 60 -2.03 -10.34 11.87
C LEU A 60 -1.44 -11.44 10.98
N LEU A 61 -0.24 -11.24 10.44
CA LEU A 61 0.53 -12.26 9.74
C LEU A 61 1.74 -12.69 10.57
N PRO A 62 2.21 -13.94 10.41
CA PRO A 62 3.54 -14.31 10.86
C PRO A 62 4.61 -13.47 10.13
N ASP A 63 5.66 -13.06 10.84
CA ASP A 63 6.74 -12.22 10.29
C ASP A 63 7.33 -12.79 8.99
N ALA A 64 7.53 -14.11 8.94
CA ALA A 64 8.06 -14.80 7.75
C ALA A 64 7.17 -14.68 6.50
N ALA A 65 5.88 -14.37 6.65
CA ALA A 65 4.96 -14.18 5.53
C ALA A 65 4.92 -12.73 5.02
N PHE A 66 5.38 -11.76 5.82
CA PHE A 66 5.28 -10.34 5.50
C PHE A 66 6.06 -9.96 4.22
N PRO A 67 7.33 -10.36 4.02
CA PRO A 67 8.09 -9.94 2.83
C PRO A 67 7.43 -10.34 1.51
N ALA A 68 6.90 -11.56 1.41
CA ALA A 68 6.23 -12.04 0.20
C ALA A 68 4.96 -11.22 -0.11
N VAL A 69 4.16 -10.94 0.92
CA VAL A 69 2.94 -10.12 0.79
C VAL A 69 3.29 -8.67 0.44
N ALA A 70 4.29 -8.10 1.11
CA ALA A 70 4.75 -6.74 0.87
C ALA A 70 5.24 -6.59 -0.58
N ARG A 71 5.96 -7.58 -1.12
CA ARG A 71 6.42 -7.58 -2.51
C ARG A 71 5.26 -7.54 -3.53
N GLU A 72 4.20 -8.30 -3.31
CA GLU A 72 3.00 -8.24 -4.17
C GLU A 72 2.35 -6.85 -4.12
N TRP A 73 2.22 -6.29 -2.91
CA TRP A 73 1.65 -4.97 -2.69
C TRP A 73 2.52 -3.84 -3.23
N PHE A 74 3.85 -3.99 -3.21
CA PHE A 74 4.79 -3.04 -3.80
C PHE A 74 4.54 -2.89 -5.30
N GLY A 75 4.35 -4.02 -6.01
CA GLY A 75 4.00 -4.01 -7.43
C GLY A 75 2.68 -3.28 -7.72
N VAL A 76 1.65 -3.53 -6.90
CA VAL A 76 0.36 -2.83 -7.01
C VAL A 76 0.51 -1.33 -6.76
N ALA A 77 1.19 -0.96 -5.68
CA ALA A 77 1.38 0.44 -5.31
C ALA A 77 2.15 1.22 -6.36
N ARG A 78 3.19 0.60 -6.95
CA ARG A 78 3.98 1.20 -8.02
C ARG A 78 3.13 1.44 -9.26
N ALA A 79 2.36 0.44 -9.69
CA ALA A 79 1.47 0.58 -10.85
C ALA A 79 0.40 1.66 -10.63
N GLN A 80 -0.16 1.76 -9.42
CA GLN A 80 -1.17 2.76 -9.10
C GLN A 80 -0.59 4.17 -8.95
N LEU A 81 0.63 4.31 -8.42
CA LEU A 81 1.34 5.58 -8.38
C LEU A 81 1.58 6.15 -9.78
N ALA A 82 1.93 5.29 -10.75
CA ALA A 82 2.12 5.68 -12.14
C ALA A 82 0.80 6.02 -12.86
N ALA A 83 -0.30 5.34 -12.52
CA ALA A 83 -1.58 5.47 -13.22
C ALA A 83 -2.56 6.48 -12.60
N ALA A 84 -2.34 6.93 -11.37
CA ALA A 84 -3.29 7.75 -10.65
C ALA A 84 -3.51 9.13 -11.30
N GLY A 85 -4.78 9.53 -11.43
CA GLY A 85 -5.18 10.76 -12.12
C GLY A 85 -5.13 12.04 -11.28
N SER A 86 -4.71 11.97 -10.01
CA SER A 86 -4.54 13.14 -9.14
C SER A 86 -3.34 12.98 -8.22
N ASP A 87 -2.68 14.09 -7.90
CA ASP A 87 -1.50 14.09 -7.01
C ASP A 87 -1.83 13.64 -5.59
N ASP A 88 -3.04 13.92 -5.08
CA ASP A 88 -3.50 13.40 -3.79
C ASP A 88 -3.54 11.87 -3.77
N THR A 89 -4.03 11.25 -4.85
CA THR A 89 -4.08 9.79 -4.96
C THR A 89 -2.69 9.21 -5.14
N ARG A 90 -1.82 9.87 -5.92
CA ARG A 90 -0.40 9.50 -6.07
C ARG A 90 0.30 9.54 -4.72
N LEU A 91 0.07 10.58 -3.91
CA LEU A 91 0.65 10.71 -2.58
C LEU A 91 0.25 9.56 -1.64
N LEU A 92 -1.02 9.13 -1.68
CA LEU A 92 -1.46 7.95 -0.94
C LEU A 92 -0.72 6.68 -1.36
N TRP A 93 -0.61 6.44 -2.67
CA TRP A 93 0.11 5.27 -3.21
C TRP A 93 1.61 5.34 -2.95
N ALA A 94 2.24 6.51 -3.01
CA ALA A 94 3.65 6.69 -2.70
C ALA A 94 3.98 6.38 -1.24
N ARG A 95 3.14 6.83 -0.29
CA ARG A 95 3.29 6.47 1.13
C ARG A 95 3.13 4.97 1.34
N PHE A 96 2.15 4.36 0.68
CA PHE A 96 1.92 2.93 0.78
C PHE A 96 3.03 2.10 0.11
N LEU A 97 3.60 2.60 -1.00
CA LEU A 97 4.76 2.01 -1.68
C LEU A 97 5.98 1.96 -0.75
N ALA A 98 6.24 3.04 0.00
CA ALA A 98 7.32 3.09 0.99
C ALA A 98 7.13 2.10 2.14
N PHE A 99 5.89 1.84 2.55
CA PHE A 99 5.58 0.76 3.49
C PHE A 99 5.82 -0.64 2.89
N ALA A 100 5.43 -0.84 1.63
CA ALA A 100 5.52 -2.14 0.96
C ALA A 100 6.95 -2.52 0.53
N ALA A 101 7.90 -1.57 0.59
CA ALA A 101 9.32 -1.83 0.36
C ALA A 101 9.94 -2.56 1.56
N ALA A 102 9.86 -3.89 1.54
CA ALA A 102 10.23 -4.78 2.65
C ALA A 102 11.27 -5.83 2.27
N ASP A 103 12.00 -5.59 1.17
CA ASP A 103 13.15 -6.39 0.75
C ASP A 103 14.18 -5.49 0.03
N ALA A 104 15.44 -5.92 -0.04
CA ALA A 104 16.53 -5.12 -0.60
C ALA A 104 16.30 -4.67 -2.06
N ASP A 105 15.63 -5.48 -2.88
CA ASP A 105 15.33 -5.12 -4.27
C ASP A 105 14.27 -4.02 -4.35
N SER A 106 13.18 -4.15 -3.59
CA SER A 106 12.10 -3.17 -3.52
C SER A 106 12.57 -1.84 -2.93
N VAL A 107 13.46 -1.87 -1.93
CA VAL A 107 14.07 -0.67 -1.34
C VAL A 107 14.99 0.03 -2.34
N ARG A 108 15.85 -0.72 -3.06
CA ARG A 108 16.68 -0.16 -4.13
C ARG A 108 15.85 0.45 -5.26
N GLU A 109 14.76 -0.21 -5.65
CA GLU A 109 13.84 0.32 -6.66
C GLU A 109 13.18 1.61 -6.18
N LEU A 110 12.64 1.64 -4.96
CA LEU A 110 12.03 2.83 -4.38
C LEU A 110 13.00 4.00 -4.25
N ALA A 111 14.26 3.74 -3.87
CA ALA A 111 15.30 4.77 -3.81
C ALA A 111 15.55 5.41 -5.19
N ARG A 112 15.71 4.58 -6.24
CA ARG A 112 15.84 5.10 -7.63
C ARG A 112 14.63 5.91 -8.07
N MET A 113 13.41 5.46 -7.75
CA MET A 113 12.20 6.22 -8.06
C MET A 113 12.21 7.61 -7.41
N ALA A 114 12.73 7.74 -6.19
CA ALA A 114 12.77 9.01 -5.46
C ALA A 114 13.91 9.93 -5.89
N ASP A 115 15.05 9.39 -6.31
CA ASP A 115 16.22 10.17 -6.70
C ASP A 115 16.24 10.53 -8.20
N GLU A 116 15.80 9.60 -9.05
CA GLU A 116 15.86 9.72 -10.51
C GLU A 116 14.48 9.97 -11.14
N GLY A 117 13.39 9.88 -10.36
CA GLY A 117 12.03 10.07 -10.86
C GLY A 117 11.52 8.93 -11.76
N THR A 118 12.17 7.75 -11.73
CA THR A 118 11.83 6.65 -12.64
C THR A 118 10.39 6.16 -12.46
N GLY A 119 9.59 6.16 -13.53
CA GLY A 119 8.27 5.54 -13.56
C GLY A 119 7.17 6.30 -12.80
N VAL A 120 7.42 7.55 -12.42
CA VAL A 120 6.45 8.40 -11.69
C VAL A 120 6.26 9.77 -12.33
N ASP A 121 6.46 9.91 -13.65
CA ASP A 121 6.32 11.12 -14.49
C ASP A 121 5.76 12.37 -13.78
N GLY A 122 6.66 13.27 -13.39
CA GLY A 122 6.30 14.55 -12.76
C GLY A 122 5.75 14.47 -11.33
N PHE A 123 5.76 13.30 -10.67
CA PHE A 123 5.53 13.18 -9.23
C PHE A 123 6.81 13.50 -8.48
N GLU A 124 6.69 14.35 -7.47
CA GLU A 124 7.76 14.58 -6.52
C GLU A 124 7.42 13.91 -5.18
N PHE A 125 8.33 13.09 -4.68
CA PHE A 125 8.20 12.53 -3.33
C PHE A 125 8.43 13.62 -2.29
N ASP A 126 7.44 13.84 -1.44
CA ASP A 126 7.54 14.82 -0.36
C ASP A 126 8.62 14.46 0.68
N GLN A 127 9.00 15.43 1.50
CA GLN A 127 10.05 15.25 2.51
C GLN A 127 9.74 14.13 3.51
N ALA A 128 8.47 13.91 3.85
CA ALA A 128 8.08 12.86 4.79
C ALA A 128 8.23 11.45 4.18
N ILE A 129 7.94 11.31 2.89
CA ILE A 129 8.15 10.05 2.16
C ILE A 129 9.65 9.84 1.96
N ARG A 130 10.41 10.86 1.55
CA ARG A 130 11.88 10.78 1.45
C ARG A 130 12.51 10.30 2.74
N TRP A 131 12.08 10.82 3.90
CA TRP A 131 12.54 10.32 5.19
C TRP A 131 12.21 8.84 5.41
N SER A 132 10.98 8.43 5.08
CA SER A 132 10.56 7.02 5.19
C SER A 132 11.42 6.10 4.29
N ILE A 133 11.79 6.57 3.11
CA ILE A 133 12.68 5.85 2.18
C ILE A 133 14.08 5.73 2.79
N THR A 134 14.63 6.80 3.35
CA THR A 134 15.94 6.75 4.03
C THR A 134 15.95 5.72 5.17
N GLN A 135 14.88 5.64 5.96
CA GLN A 135 14.77 4.63 7.03
C GLN A 135 14.76 3.20 6.46
N ARG A 136 14.05 2.96 5.36
CA ARG A 136 14.07 1.67 4.67
C ARG A 136 15.45 1.33 4.11
N VAL A 137 16.13 2.29 3.48
CA VAL A 137 17.50 2.10 2.99
C VAL A 137 18.45 1.72 4.12
N ALA A 138 18.34 2.37 5.28
CA ALA A 138 19.17 2.05 6.44
C ALA A 138 18.87 0.66 7.04
N GLU A 139 17.62 0.25 7.05
CA GLU A 139 17.20 -1.07 7.55
C GLU A 139 17.69 -2.23 6.68
N PHE A 140 17.81 -2.00 5.36
CA PHE A 140 18.25 -2.99 4.38
C PHE A 140 19.65 -2.70 3.80
N ALA A 141 20.46 -1.89 4.50
CA ALA A 141 21.86 -1.69 4.18
C ALA A 141 22.65 -2.91 4.67
N ASP A 142 23.45 -3.51 3.78
CA ASP A 142 24.37 -4.60 4.10
C ASP A 142 25.50 -4.16 5.06
#